data_AF-A0AAV8YRB1-F1
#
_entry.id   AF-A0AAV8YRB1-F1
#
_cell.length_a   1.000
_cell.length_b   1.000
_cell.length_c   1.000
_cell.angle_alpha   90.00
_cell.angle_beta   90.00
_cell.angle_gamma   90.00
#
_symmetry.space_group_name_H-M   'P 1'
#
loop_
_entity.id
_entity.type
_entity.pdbx_description
1 polymer ?
#
loop_
_entity_poly.entity_id
_entity_poly.type
_entity_poly.pdbx_seq_one_letter_code
_entity_poly.pdbx_strand_id
1 'polypeptide(L)'
;MFCKDPDKQRSLMKPMTIIAAQDYEVTEIQCTFAINNNIGTRDSIVARLRKPDGFKGHPLFADDRGVDPETDSTCQIRPDSNDPAGLKYNLKITDFSRCGVLKRNQGFVHVRVWFPQFPGVVMQSDQELIIMCKPPEPTVIENKAAGFAGSFPHGARVSGVVEETPGRLEYEVALYKEAPATRLGNSSSSELPVDQAVPIGTKLQLRARISPDSAWKYVKLMEVTVSPDPDDPHMAGSVALVKDG
;
A
#
# COMPACT_ATOMS: atom_id res chain seq x y z
N MET A 1 -11.11 84.92 -21.51
CA MET A 1 -11.55 83.52 -21.72
C MET A 1 -11.73 82.92 -20.33
N PHE A 2 -12.95 82.54 -19.98
CA PHE A 2 -13.42 82.21 -18.63
C PHE A 2 -13.29 80.69 -18.33
N CYS A 3 -12.95 80.35 -17.05
CA CYS A 3 -13.34 79.16 -16.22
C CYS A 3 -12.94 77.72 -16.67
N LYS A 4 -12.75 76.67 -15.83
CA LYS A 4 -13.06 76.35 -14.41
C LYS A 4 -12.32 75.05 -13.97
N ASP A 5 -12.17 74.82 -12.65
CA ASP A 5 -11.71 73.64 -11.86
C ASP A 5 -12.44 72.28 -12.13
N PRO A 6 -12.40 71.23 -11.25
CA PRO A 6 -11.35 70.33 -10.71
C PRO A 6 -11.79 68.81 -10.76
N ASP A 7 -11.04 67.91 -10.10
CA ASP A 7 -11.44 66.60 -9.53
C ASP A 7 -11.69 65.35 -10.41
N LYS A 8 -11.28 64.21 -9.82
CA LYS A 8 -11.82 62.83 -9.99
C LYS A 8 -11.17 61.90 -11.02
N GLN A 9 -10.20 61.10 -10.55
CA GLN A 9 -10.36 59.64 -10.52
C GLN A 9 -9.32 58.97 -9.60
N ARG A 10 -9.74 58.71 -8.36
CA ARG A 10 -9.27 57.56 -7.57
C ARG A 10 -9.40 56.31 -8.43
N SER A 11 -8.30 55.89 -9.06
CA SER A 11 -8.22 54.53 -9.60
C SER A 11 -7.99 53.60 -8.41
N LEU A 12 -9.00 52.77 -8.15
CA LEU A 12 -8.96 51.64 -7.24
C LEU A 12 -7.69 50.81 -7.55
N MET A 13 -6.66 50.93 -6.72
CA MET A 13 -5.75 49.80 -6.51
C MET A 13 -6.63 48.70 -5.90
N LYS A 14 -7.12 47.81 -6.77
CA LYS A 14 -7.69 46.54 -6.31
C LYS A 14 -6.61 45.87 -5.47
N PRO A 15 -6.93 45.35 -4.28
CA PRO A 15 -5.99 44.52 -3.56
C PRO A 15 -5.57 43.40 -4.52
N MET A 16 -4.26 43.36 -4.80
CA MET A 16 -3.64 42.20 -5.41
C MET A 16 -4.01 41.04 -4.48
N THR A 17 -4.97 40.23 -4.92
CA THR A 17 -5.35 39.02 -4.19
C THR A 17 -4.07 38.23 -4.11
N ILE A 18 -3.53 38.13 -2.90
CA ILE A 18 -2.49 37.17 -2.58
C ILE A 18 -3.07 35.86 -3.07
N ILE A 19 -2.49 35.30 -4.13
CA ILE A 19 -2.79 33.95 -4.56
C ILE A 19 -2.31 33.11 -3.39
N ALA A 20 -3.25 32.75 -2.51
CA ALA A 20 -3.08 31.65 -1.60
C ALA A 20 -2.55 30.50 -2.46
N ALA A 21 -1.49 29.85 -1.98
CA ALA A 21 -0.89 28.69 -2.63
C ALA A 21 -2.00 27.84 -3.26
N GLN A 22 -1.89 27.55 -4.55
CA GLN A 22 -2.85 26.67 -5.22
C GLN A 22 -2.61 25.27 -4.68
N ASP A 23 -3.19 24.99 -3.51
CA ASP A 23 -2.96 23.74 -2.79
C ASP A 23 -3.83 22.66 -3.44
N TYR A 24 -3.24 22.00 -4.43
CA TYR A 24 -3.74 20.72 -4.92
C TYR A 24 -3.39 19.66 -3.88
N GLU A 25 -4.36 18.83 -3.53
CA GLU A 25 -4.22 17.86 -2.45
C GLU A 25 -4.45 16.45 -2.98
N VAL A 26 -3.57 15.51 -2.57
CA VAL A 26 -3.70 14.09 -2.86
C VAL A 26 -3.74 13.33 -1.54
N THR A 27 -4.79 12.55 -1.33
CA THR A 27 -5.01 11.76 -0.10
C THR A 27 -5.39 10.32 -0.43
N GLU A 28 -5.36 9.46 0.59
CA GLU A 28 -5.82 8.06 0.52
C GLU A 28 -5.17 7.26 -0.62
N ILE A 29 -3.88 7.49 -0.87
CA ILE A 29 -3.13 6.77 -1.91
C ILE A 29 -3.00 5.30 -1.51
N GLN A 30 -3.53 4.41 -2.33
CA GLN A 30 -3.45 2.97 -2.18
C GLN A 30 -2.95 2.35 -3.48
N CYS A 31 -1.85 1.61 -3.41
CA CYS A 31 -1.29 0.94 -4.57
C CYS A 31 -1.22 -0.56 -4.28
N THR A 32 -1.79 -1.37 -5.17
CA THR A 32 -1.64 -2.83 -5.13
C THR A 32 -0.88 -3.31 -6.35
N PHE A 33 0.09 -4.20 -6.11
CA PHE A 33 0.95 -4.77 -7.13
C PHE A 33 0.61 -6.27 -7.26
N ALA A 34 0.23 -6.69 -8.45
CA ALA A 34 0.03 -8.08 -8.82
C ALA A 34 1.39 -8.67 -9.19
N ILE A 35 1.96 -9.47 -8.28
CA ILE A 35 3.14 -10.28 -8.58
C ILE A 35 2.66 -11.50 -9.38
N ASN A 36 3.26 -11.73 -10.54
CA ASN A 36 2.86 -12.70 -11.57
C ASN A 36 2.36 -14.05 -11.01
N ASN A 37 1.30 -14.57 -11.66
CA ASN A 37 0.79 -15.96 -11.62
C ASN A 37 -0.26 -16.37 -10.58
N ASN A 38 -1.33 -15.59 -10.32
CA ASN A 38 -2.63 -16.26 -10.11
C ASN A 38 -3.86 -15.37 -10.26
N ILE A 39 -4.93 -16.02 -10.71
CA ILE A 39 -6.27 -15.53 -11.04
C ILE A 39 -6.85 -14.74 -9.86
N GLY A 40 -6.92 -13.41 -9.97
CA GLY A 40 -7.86 -12.61 -9.15
C GLY A 40 -7.41 -11.21 -8.75
N THR A 41 -6.12 -10.97 -8.49
CA THR A 41 -5.66 -9.63 -8.05
C THR A 41 -4.96 -8.90 -9.19
N ARG A 42 -5.56 -7.79 -9.65
CA ARG A 42 -5.01 -6.91 -10.70
C ARG A 42 -4.21 -5.78 -10.06
N ASP A 43 -3.19 -5.30 -10.76
CA ASP A 43 -2.46 -4.07 -10.43
C ASP A 43 -3.49 -2.93 -10.23
N SER A 44 -3.39 -2.14 -9.15
CA SER A 44 -4.25 -0.97 -9.01
C SER A 44 -3.59 0.21 -8.31
N ILE A 45 -3.99 1.41 -8.70
CA ILE A 45 -3.73 2.67 -7.99
C ILE A 45 -5.07 3.32 -7.71
N VAL A 46 -5.32 3.64 -6.45
CA VAL A 46 -6.48 4.41 -6.01
C VAL A 46 -5.98 5.60 -5.22
N ALA A 47 -6.54 6.78 -5.46
CA ALA A 47 -6.25 7.98 -4.69
C ALA A 47 -7.42 8.96 -4.75
N ARG A 48 -7.48 9.88 -3.78
CA ARG A 48 -8.40 11.01 -3.81
C ARG A 48 -7.63 12.26 -4.17
N LEU A 49 -8.12 12.97 -5.18
CA LEU A 49 -7.56 14.22 -5.67
C LEU A 49 -8.50 15.35 -5.27
N ARG A 50 -7.94 16.51 -4.95
CA ARG A 50 -8.71 17.73 -4.72
C ARG A 50 -8.07 18.91 -5.44
N LYS A 51 -8.89 19.64 -6.19
CA LYS A 51 -8.48 20.89 -6.84
C LYS A 51 -8.69 22.10 -5.93
N PRO A 52 -7.97 23.21 -6.15
CA PRO A 52 -8.16 24.46 -5.44
C PRO A 52 -9.56 25.05 -5.66
N ASP A 53 -10.03 25.82 -4.67
CA ASP A 53 -11.30 26.54 -4.76
C ASP A 53 -11.29 27.52 -5.95
N GLY A 54 -12.38 27.52 -6.72
CA GLY A 54 -12.51 28.37 -7.91
C GLY A 54 -11.75 27.88 -9.16
N PHE A 55 -11.03 26.76 -9.09
CA PHE A 55 -10.41 26.15 -10.27
C PHE A 55 -11.46 25.45 -11.15
N LYS A 56 -11.52 25.81 -12.42
CA LYS A 56 -12.55 25.33 -13.35
C LYS A 56 -12.18 24.03 -14.06
N GLY A 57 -10.88 23.74 -14.21
CA GLY A 57 -10.41 22.55 -14.90
C GLY A 57 -10.80 21.24 -14.23
N HIS A 58 -10.83 20.19 -15.05
CA HIS A 58 -11.05 18.81 -14.61
C HIS A 58 -9.75 18.01 -14.81
N PRO A 59 -9.40 17.13 -13.87
CA PRO A 59 -8.19 16.32 -13.97
C PRO A 59 -8.23 15.35 -15.15
N LEU A 60 -7.12 15.22 -15.85
CA LEU A 60 -6.90 14.31 -16.97
C LEU A 60 -5.58 13.54 -16.79
N PHE A 61 -5.42 12.40 -17.47
CA PHE A 61 -4.13 11.72 -17.53
C PHE A 61 -3.16 12.52 -18.42
N ALA A 62 -1.99 12.88 -17.89
CA ALA A 62 -1.06 13.76 -18.59
C ALA A 62 -0.39 13.06 -19.79
N ASP A 63 -0.01 11.79 -19.59
CA ASP A 63 0.76 10.99 -20.54
C ASP A 63 -0.13 10.13 -21.46
N ASP A 64 -1.45 10.07 -21.22
CA ASP A 64 -2.43 9.36 -22.06
C ASP A 64 -3.71 10.17 -22.24
N ARG A 65 -3.67 11.13 -23.17
CA ARG A 65 -4.74 12.10 -23.44
C ARG A 65 -5.87 11.56 -24.32
N GLY A 66 -5.71 10.37 -24.89
CA GLY A 66 -6.73 9.74 -25.72
C GLY A 66 -7.81 9.01 -24.91
N VAL A 67 -7.54 8.79 -23.62
CA VAL A 67 -8.44 8.11 -22.71
C VAL A 67 -9.35 9.11 -22.04
N ASP A 68 -10.65 8.85 -22.10
CA ASP A 68 -11.65 9.62 -21.36
C ASP A 68 -11.80 9.06 -19.93
N PRO A 69 -11.38 9.81 -18.89
CA PRO A 69 -11.35 9.33 -17.52
C PRO A 69 -12.74 9.11 -16.90
N GLU A 70 -13.81 9.63 -17.47
CA GLU A 70 -15.16 9.43 -16.93
C GLU A 70 -15.77 8.11 -17.44
N THR A 71 -15.51 7.76 -18.70
CA THR A 71 -16.15 6.62 -19.37
C THR A 71 -15.30 5.35 -19.39
N ASP A 72 -13.96 5.46 -19.33
CA ASP A 72 -13.09 4.30 -19.41
C ASP A 72 -13.26 3.34 -18.22
N SER A 73 -13.13 2.05 -18.47
CA SER A 73 -13.33 0.99 -17.46
C SER A 73 -12.13 0.79 -16.53
N THR A 74 -10.98 1.32 -16.91
CA THR A 74 -9.66 1.01 -16.32
C THR A 74 -8.86 2.22 -15.90
N CYS A 75 -9.06 3.34 -16.57
CA CYS A 75 -8.42 4.62 -16.31
C CYS A 75 -9.51 5.61 -15.88
N GLN A 76 -9.80 5.68 -14.59
CA GLN A 76 -10.92 6.45 -14.09
C GLN A 76 -10.45 7.63 -13.26
N ILE A 77 -10.98 8.82 -13.56
CA ILE A 77 -10.92 9.99 -12.69
C ILE A 77 -12.33 10.59 -12.66
N ARG A 78 -13.06 10.31 -11.59
CA ARG A 78 -14.47 10.69 -11.48
C ARG A 78 -14.70 11.68 -10.35
N PRO A 79 -15.56 12.69 -10.53
CA PRO A 79 -15.94 13.56 -9.43
C PRO A 79 -16.55 12.75 -8.28
N ASP A 80 -16.26 13.16 -7.05
CA ASP A 80 -16.84 12.53 -5.86
C ASP A 80 -18.31 12.95 -5.73
N SER A 81 -19.24 12.00 -5.88
CA SER A 81 -20.69 12.25 -5.78
C SER A 81 -21.11 12.80 -4.40
N ASN A 82 -20.29 12.59 -3.37
CA ASN A 82 -20.56 13.08 -2.02
C ASN A 82 -20.05 14.51 -1.79
N ASP A 83 -19.35 15.11 -2.76
CA ASP A 83 -18.79 16.46 -2.65
C ASP A 83 -19.63 17.48 -3.45
N PRO A 84 -20.54 18.23 -2.80
CA PRO A 84 -21.36 19.23 -3.48
C PRO A 84 -20.54 20.42 -4.01
N ALA A 85 -19.30 20.61 -3.53
CA ALA A 85 -18.41 21.64 -4.04
C ALA A 85 -17.78 21.26 -5.39
N GLY A 86 -17.81 19.98 -5.78
CA GLY A 86 -17.24 19.50 -7.04
C GLY A 86 -15.72 19.69 -7.12
N LEU A 87 -15.03 19.63 -5.97
CA LEU A 87 -13.59 19.84 -5.87
C LEU A 87 -12.82 18.53 -5.75
N LYS A 88 -13.48 17.48 -5.24
CA LYS A 88 -12.89 16.16 -5.01
C LYS A 88 -13.14 15.22 -6.17
N TYR A 89 -12.13 14.42 -6.48
CA TYR A 89 -12.15 13.40 -7.51
C TYR A 89 -11.56 12.10 -6.99
N ASN A 90 -12.12 10.97 -7.43
CA ASN A 90 -11.63 9.64 -7.16
C ASN A 90 -10.83 9.15 -8.38
N LEU A 91 -9.54 8.95 -8.19
CA LEU A 91 -8.64 8.31 -9.16
C LEU A 91 -8.68 6.80 -8.94
N LYS A 92 -8.87 6.04 -10.01
CA LYS A 92 -8.76 4.59 -10.01
C LYS A 92 -8.13 4.11 -11.31
N ILE A 93 -7.01 3.41 -11.18
CA ILE A 93 -6.31 2.73 -12.27
C ILE A 93 -6.29 1.24 -11.93
N THR A 94 -6.66 0.38 -12.87
CA THR A 94 -6.68 -1.09 -12.67
C THR A 94 -5.72 -1.85 -13.59
N ASP A 95 -4.96 -1.12 -14.40
CA ASP A 95 -4.02 -1.67 -15.36
C ASP A 95 -2.86 -0.69 -15.58
N PHE A 96 -1.67 -1.06 -15.11
CA PHE A 96 -0.47 -0.22 -15.22
C PHE A 96 0.16 -0.21 -16.61
N SER A 97 -0.40 -0.94 -17.60
CA SER A 97 0.02 -0.83 -19.00
C SER A 97 -0.66 0.33 -19.74
N ARG A 98 -1.63 1.00 -19.11
CA ARG A 98 -2.45 2.06 -19.68
C ARG A 98 -2.44 3.32 -18.81
N CYS A 99 -3.21 4.34 -19.22
CA CYS A 99 -3.42 5.59 -18.48
C CYS A 99 -2.14 6.43 -18.29
N GLY A 100 -1.10 6.16 -19.10
CA GLY A 100 0.18 6.84 -18.97
C GLY A 100 1.01 6.42 -17.75
N VAL A 101 0.72 5.25 -17.18
CA VAL A 101 1.47 4.72 -16.03
C VAL A 101 2.85 4.25 -16.47
N LEU A 102 3.89 4.71 -15.77
CA LEU A 102 5.27 4.38 -16.08
C LEU A 102 5.89 3.51 -14.98
N LYS A 103 6.18 2.25 -15.33
CA LYS A 103 6.95 1.29 -14.51
C LYS A 103 8.45 1.52 -14.74
N ARG A 104 9.20 1.92 -13.71
CA ARG A 104 10.68 1.99 -13.79
C ARG A 104 11.31 0.70 -13.28
N ASN A 105 12.52 0.39 -13.77
CA ASN A 105 13.26 -0.86 -13.48
C ASN A 105 13.49 -1.15 -11.99
N GLN A 106 13.43 -0.13 -11.12
CA GLN A 106 13.54 -0.24 -9.66
C GLN A 106 12.19 -0.54 -8.96
N GLY A 107 11.16 -0.95 -9.71
CA GLY A 107 9.84 -1.31 -9.19
C GLY A 107 8.88 -0.13 -8.96
N PHE A 108 9.37 1.11 -8.97
CA PHE A 108 8.51 2.29 -8.82
C PHE A 108 7.53 2.45 -9.96
N VAL A 109 6.32 2.82 -9.61
CA VAL A 109 5.26 3.18 -10.55
C VAL A 109 4.91 4.63 -10.33
N HIS A 110 4.81 5.39 -11.42
CA HIS A 110 4.34 6.77 -11.35
C HIS A 110 3.26 7.04 -12.38
N VAL A 111 2.33 7.90 -12.03
CA VAL A 111 1.30 8.44 -12.91
C VAL A 111 1.24 9.95 -12.75
N ARG A 112 1.11 10.65 -13.88
CA ARG A 112 0.96 12.10 -13.93
C ARG A 112 -0.48 12.47 -14.24
N VAL A 113 -1.07 13.29 -13.38
CA VAL A 113 -2.41 13.85 -13.55
C VAL A 113 -2.27 15.34 -13.84
N TRP A 114 -2.90 15.79 -14.90
CA TRP A 114 -2.85 17.16 -15.39
C TRP A 114 -4.18 17.88 -15.13
N PHE A 115 -4.10 19.11 -14.64
CA PHE A 115 -5.25 19.99 -14.40
C PHE A 115 -5.24 21.13 -15.43
N PRO A 116 -5.86 20.96 -16.61
CA PRO A 116 -5.97 22.01 -17.61
C PRO A 116 -6.82 23.17 -17.10
N GLN A 117 -6.30 24.38 -17.15
CA GLN A 117 -7.11 25.58 -16.89
C GLN A 117 -8.15 25.80 -18.00
N PHE A 118 -7.81 25.42 -19.23
CA PHE A 118 -8.68 25.47 -20.40
C PHE A 118 -8.65 24.12 -21.14
N PRO A 119 -9.81 23.50 -21.41
CA PRO A 119 -9.85 22.23 -22.12
C PRO A 119 -9.32 22.39 -23.55
N GLY A 120 -8.47 21.44 -23.98
CA GLY A 120 -7.94 21.38 -25.34
C GLY A 120 -6.71 22.24 -25.62
N VAL A 121 -6.26 23.06 -24.66
CA VAL A 121 -5.07 23.90 -24.79
C VAL A 121 -4.11 23.60 -23.64
N VAL A 122 -2.83 23.40 -23.96
CA VAL A 122 -1.77 23.27 -22.96
C VAL A 122 -1.22 24.65 -22.66
N MET A 123 -1.29 25.06 -21.40
CA MET A 123 -0.83 26.34 -20.91
C MET A 123 0.34 26.17 -19.95
N GLN A 124 1.23 27.17 -19.92
CA GLN A 124 2.34 27.20 -18.94
C GLN A 124 1.85 27.29 -17.49
N SER A 125 0.62 27.77 -17.27
CA SER A 125 -0.02 27.86 -15.96
C SER A 125 -0.74 26.59 -15.54
N ASP A 126 -0.75 25.55 -16.37
CA ASP A 126 -1.37 24.29 -15.99
C ASP A 126 -0.53 23.57 -14.94
N GLN A 127 -1.22 22.87 -14.05
CA GLN A 127 -0.61 22.18 -12.93
C GLN A 127 -0.61 20.67 -13.16
N GLU A 128 0.42 20.02 -12.66
CA GLU A 128 0.59 18.57 -12.77
C GLU A 128 0.87 17.96 -11.40
N LEU A 129 0.17 16.87 -11.11
CA LEU A 129 0.37 16.05 -9.94
C LEU A 129 1.07 14.75 -10.34
N ILE A 130 2.14 14.40 -9.63
CA ILE A 130 2.86 13.14 -9.84
C ILE A 130 2.60 12.24 -8.64
N ILE A 131 1.89 11.14 -8.87
CA ILE A 131 1.63 10.13 -7.84
C ILE A 131 2.66 9.03 -8.03
N MET A 132 3.44 8.76 -6.99
CA MET A 132 4.49 7.75 -6.98
C MET A 132 4.16 6.65 -5.98
N CYS A 133 4.12 5.41 -6.47
CA CYS A 133 4.01 4.21 -5.64
C CYS A 133 5.34 3.47 -5.63
N LYS A 134 5.93 3.31 -4.45
CA LYS A 134 7.08 2.41 -4.22
C LYS A 134 6.55 1.06 -3.73
N PRO A 135 6.78 -0.06 -4.43
CA PRO A 135 6.51 -1.38 -3.87
C PRO A 135 7.31 -1.59 -2.58
N PRO A 136 6.75 -2.28 -1.58
CA PRO A 136 7.48 -2.57 -0.35
C PRO A 136 8.72 -3.42 -0.65
N GLU A 137 9.84 -3.08 -0.03
CA GLU A 137 11.09 -3.85 -0.19
C GLU A 137 10.97 -5.18 0.55
N PRO A 138 11.32 -6.33 -0.09
CA PRO A 138 11.20 -7.64 0.55
C PRO A 138 12.05 -7.68 1.80
N THR A 139 11.41 -7.80 2.96
CA THR A 139 12.10 -7.95 4.24
C THR A 139 12.47 -9.41 4.45
N VAL A 140 13.78 -9.71 4.43
CA VAL A 140 14.29 -11.00 4.88
C VAL A 140 14.44 -10.90 6.39
N ILE A 141 13.55 -11.57 7.14
CA ILE A 141 13.66 -11.64 8.59
C ILE A 141 14.44 -12.91 8.92
N GLU A 142 15.69 -12.76 9.33
CA GLU A 142 16.64 -13.86 9.51
C GLU A 142 16.34 -14.74 10.73
N ASN A 143 15.67 -14.23 11.79
CA ASN A 143 15.52 -14.98 13.03
C ASN A 143 14.15 -14.81 13.71
N LYS A 144 13.33 -15.87 13.66
CA LYS A 144 12.33 -16.18 14.70
C LYS A 144 12.61 -17.57 15.23
N ALA A 145 13.22 -17.65 16.41
CA ALA A 145 13.30 -18.90 17.15
C ALA A 145 11.91 -19.24 17.71
N ALA A 146 11.29 -20.31 17.24
CA ALA A 146 10.18 -20.94 17.94
C ALA A 146 10.78 -21.77 19.10
N GLY A 147 11.11 -21.10 20.21
CA GLY A 147 11.69 -21.73 21.38
C GLY A 147 10.67 -22.60 22.12
N PHE A 148 10.97 -23.89 22.26
CA PHE A 148 10.30 -24.79 23.20
C PHE A 148 10.80 -24.50 24.62
N ALA A 149 10.34 -23.41 25.23
CA ALA A 149 10.55 -23.13 26.64
C ALA A 149 9.39 -22.27 27.20
N GLY A 150 8.86 -22.69 28.34
CA GLY A 150 7.58 -22.24 28.89
C GLY A 150 7.52 -20.82 29.45
N SER A 151 6.28 -20.36 29.57
CA SER A 151 5.77 -19.22 30.35
C SER A 151 6.27 -17.81 29.98
N PHE A 152 5.43 -17.06 29.27
CA PHE A 152 5.49 -15.60 29.29
C PHE A 152 4.96 -15.09 30.65
N PRO A 153 5.74 -14.32 31.45
CA PRO A 153 5.21 -13.73 32.67
C PRO A 153 4.26 -12.58 32.34
N HIS A 154 3.02 -12.67 32.84
CA HIS A 154 2.10 -11.54 32.88
C HIS A 154 2.58 -10.50 33.90
N GLY A 155 3.12 -9.39 33.42
CA GLY A 155 3.22 -8.17 34.21
C GLY A 155 4.60 -7.52 34.22
N ALA A 156 4.89 -6.70 33.20
CA ALA A 156 5.86 -5.62 33.32
C ALA A 156 5.33 -4.41 32.54
N ARG A 157 4.76 -3.44 33.26
CA ARG A 157 4.45 -2.11 32.75
C ARG A 157 5.76 -1.34 32.58
N VAL A 158 6.05 -0.85 31.38
CA VAL A 158 7.01 0.25 31.16
C VAL A 158 6.40 1.25 30.20
N SER A 159 6.54 2.52 30.60
CA SER A 159 6.02 3.75 30.04
C SER A 159 6.94 4.27 28.92
N GLY A 160 6.38 4.85 27.86
CA GLY A 160 7.12 5.69 26.91
C GLY A 160 6.93 5.33 25.43
N VAL A 161 6.41 6.30 24.69
CA VAL A 161 6.02 6.30 23.27
C VAL A 161 7.22 6.28 22.31
N VAL A 162 7.12 5.54 21.20
CA VAL A 162 7.48 6.02 19.86
C VAL A 162 6.46 5.45 18.85
N GLU A 163 5.73 6.36 18.20
CA GLU A 163 4.92 6.11 17.01
C GLU A 163 5.82 5.76 15.83
N GLU A 164 5.58 4.57 15.30
CA GLU A 164 5.30 4.25 13.89
C GLU A 164 5.46 2.73 13.83
N THR A 165 4.42 1.99 14.19
CA THR A 165 4.44 0.54 13.98
C THR A 165 4.23 0.33 12.49
N PRO A 166 5.26 0.02 11.68
CA PRO A 166 5.05 -0.29 10.28
C PRO A 166 4.15 -1.52 10.27
N GLY A 167 3.07 -1.49 9.48
CA GLY A 167 1.97 -2.45 9.49
C GLY A 167 2.42 -3.84 9.95
N ARG A 168 1.93 -4.21 11.15
CA ARG A 168 2.33 -5.39 11.91
C ARG A 168 2.46 -6.58 10.95
N LEU A 169 3.69 -7.02 10.70
CA LEU A 169 3.98 -8.24 9.94
C LEU A 169 3.50 -9.42 10.77
N GLU A 170 2.21 -9.74 10.67
CA GLU A 170 1.61 -10.88 11.31
C GLU A 170 1.86 -12.12 10.45
N TYR A 171 3.05 -12.68 10.64
CA TYR A 171 3.34 -14.04 10.19
C TYR A 171 3.59 -14.93 11.41
N GLU A 172 3.03 -16.13 11.33
CA GLU A 172 3.11 -17.16 12.35
C GLU A 172 3.78 -18.39 11.74
N VAL A 173 4.79 -18.92 12.43
CA VAL A 173 5.40 -20.21 12.10
C VAL A 173 5.09 -21.13 13.27
N ALA A 174 4.39 -22.23 12.99
CA ALA A 174 3.94 -23.16 14.00
C ALA A 174 4.13 -24.61 13.53
N LEU A 175 4.37 -25.49 14.50
CA LEU A 175 4.53 -26.92 14.29
C LEU A 175 3.27 -27.64 14.77
N TYR A 176 2.71 -28.48 13.91
CA TYR A 176 1.48 -29.21 14.15
C TYR A 176 1.73 -30.71 14.13
N LYS A 177 0.98 -31.46 14.93
CA LYS A 177 0.95 -32.92 14.82
C LYS A 177 0.05 -33.32 13.64
N GLU A 178 0.53 -34.20 12.77
CA GLU A 178 -0.30 -34.71 11.68
C GLU A 178 -1.41 -35.62 12.24
N ALA A 179 -2.66 -35.33 11.90
CA ALA A 179 -3.79 -36.16 12.30
C ALA A 179 -3.78 -37.48 11.50
N PRO A 180 -4.06 -38.65 12.12
CA PRO A 180 -4.14 -39.92 11.41
C PRO A 180 -5.29 -39.88 10.38
N ALA A 181 -5.03 -40.36 9.17
CA ALA A 181 -5.93 -40.30 8.00
C ALA A 181 -7.25 -41.09 8.14
N THR A 182 -7.54 -41.69 9.29
CA THR A 182 -8.68 -42.57 9.52
C THR A 182 -9.88 -41.87 10.18
N ARG A 183 -10.25 -40.65 9.75
CA ARG A 183 -11.63 -40.12 9.92
C ARG A 183 -12.01 -39.16 8.78
N LEU A 184 -12.37 -39.73 7.63
CA LEU A 184 -13.30 -39.09 6.70
C LEU A 184 -14.68 -39.03 7.38
N GLY A 185 -14.96 -37.94 8.09
CA GLY A 185 -16.25 -37.73 8.74
C GLY A 185 -16.23 -36.55 9.69
N ASN A 186 -16.76 -35.43 9.21
CA ASN A 186 -16.99 -34.14 9.89
C ASN A 186 -15.79 -33.22 10.14
N SER A 187 -16.03 -31.98 9.70
CA SER A 187 -15.18 -30.80 9.65
C SER A 187 -14.88 -30.21 11.03
N SER A 188 -13.93 -30.78 11.74
CA SER A 188 -13.09 -30.05 12.69
C SER A 188 -11.67 -30.58 12.59
N SER A 189 -10.85 -29.89 11.79
CA SER A 189 -9.41 -30.10 11.72
C SER A 189 -8.81 -29.84 13.10
N SER A 190 -8.65 -30.88 13.92
CA SER A 190 -7.97 -30.82 15.21
C SER A 190 -6.47 -30.69 15.01
N GLU A 191 -6.05 -29.57 14.41
CA GLU A 191 -4.66 -29.13 14.35
C GLU A 191 -4.32 -28.50 15.70
N LEU A 192 -3.82 -29.32 16.62
CA LEU A 192 -3.34 -28.85 17.92
C LEU A 192 -1.86 -28.45 17.78
N PRO A 193 -1.47 -27.25 18.24
CA PRO A 193 -0.07 -26.88 18.34
C PRO A 193 0.67 -27.87 19.25
N VAL A 194 1.91 -28.16 18.91
CA VAL A 194 2.73 -29.08 19.69
C VAL A 194 3.40 -28.32 20.82
N ASP A 195 2.79 -28.35 22.00
CA ASP A 195 3.32 -27.67 23.21
C ASP A 195 4.06 -28.63 24.16
N GLN A 196 4.20 -29.91 23.80
CA GLN A 196 4.75 -30.98 24.66
C GLN A 196 5.66 -31.95 23.90
N ALA A 197 6.46 -32.72 24.65
CA ALA A 197 7.32 -33.77 24.10
C ALA A 197 6.52 -34.76 23.24
N VAL A 198 7.07 -35.07 22.07
CA VAL A 198 6.43 -35.93 21.07
C VAL A 198 7.14 -37.28 20.99
N PRO A 199 6.43 -38.42 20.98
CA PRO A 199 7.04 -39.72 20.77
C PRO A 199 7.75 -39.81 19.41
N ILE A 200 8.90 -40.48 19.40
CA ILE A 200 9.65 -40.78 18.16
C ILE A 200 8.74 -41.58 17.21
N GLY A 201 8.75 -41.21 15.94
CA GLY A 201 7.87 -41.79 14.91
C GLY A 201 6.56 -41.03 14.70
N THR A 202 6.27 -40.00 15.50
CA THR A 202 5.16 -39.09 15.22
C THR A 202 5.50 -38.18 14.05
N LYS A 203 4.59 -38.07 13.08
CA LYS A 203 4.74 -37.16 11.94
C LYS A 203 4.33 -35.74 12.34
N LEU A 204 5.23 -34.80 12.09
CA LEU A 204 5.06 -33.38 12.40
C LEU A 204 5.00 -32.57 11.12
N GLN A 205 4.22 -31.49 11.14
CA GLN A 205 4.04 -30.60 10.01
C GLN A 205 4.37 -29.17 10.43
N LEU A 206 5.40 -28.59 9.80
CA LEU A 206 5.74 -27.18 9.93
C LEU A 206 4.87 -26.37 8.97
N ARG A 207 4.26 -25.28 9.46
CA ARG A 207 3.48 -24.36 8.62
C ARG A 207 3.84 -22.93 8.93
N ALA A 208 4.00 -22.14 7.87
CA ALA A 208 4.06 -20.70 7.93
C ALA A 208 2.73 -20.12 7.43
N ARG A 209 2.09 -19.26 8.23
CA ARG A 209 0.86 -18.55 7.88
C ARG A 209 1.14 -17.05 7.86
N ILE A 210 0.51 -16.37 6.91
CA ILE A 210 0.53 -14.92 6.81
C ILE A 210 -0.89 -14.40 6.94
N SER A 211 -1.06 -13.29 7.68
CA SER A 211 -2.36 -12.64 7.82
C SER A 211 -2.90 -12.22 6.45
N PRO A 212 -4.20 -12.44 6.16
CA PRO A 212 -4.82 -12.00 4.91
C PRO A 212 -4.80 -10.47 4.73
N ASP A 213 -4.70 -9.72 5.82
CA ASP A 213 -4.62 -8.25 5.83
C ASP A 213 -3.17 -7.75 5.69
N SER A 214 -2.20 -8.65 5.54
CA SER A 214 -0.79 -8.29 5.33
C SER A 214 -0.58 -7.69 3.93
N ALA A 215 0.30 -6.70 3.84
CA ALA A 215 0.80 -6.19 2.56
C ALA A 215 1.58 -7.27 1.75
N TRP A 216 2.02 -8.34 2.42
CA TRP A 216 2.73 -9.46 1.82
C TRP A 216 1.79 -10.65 1.63
N LYS A 217 1.82 -11.26 0.44
CA LYS A 217 0.91 -12.37 0.08
C LYS A 217 1.55 -13.75 0.20
N TYR A 218 2.88 -13.83 0.14
CA TYR A 218 3.61 -15.08 0.12
C TYR A 218 4.66 -15.09 1.22
N VAL A 219 4.87 -16.27 1.79
CA VAL A 219 5.94 -16.54 2.74
C VAL A 219 6.79 -17.68 2.19
N LYS A 220 8.11 -17.51 2.23
CA LYS A 220 9.07 -18.54 1.82
C LYS A 220 9.96 -18.84 3.02
N LEU A 221 10.06 -20.13 3.36
CA LEU A 221 11.04 -20.59 4.35
C LEU A 221 12.38 -20.68 3.64
N MET A 222 13.34 -19.86 4.05
CA MET A 222 14.69 -19.84 3.48
C MET A 222 15.60 -20.87 4.15
N GLU A 223 15.48 -20.98 5.47
CA GLU A 223 16.18 -21.96 6.27
C GLU A 223 15.28 -22.46 7.39
N VAL A 224 15.35 -23.77 7.66
CA VAL A 224 14.70 -24.42 8.79
C VAL A 224 15.71 -25.37 9.40
N THR A 225 16.11 -25.10 10.64
CA THR A 225 17.12 -25.91 11.33
C THR A 225 16.59 -26.34 12.70
N VAL A 226 16.78 -27.62 13.02
CA VAL A 226 16.47 -28.20 14.33
C VAL A 226 17.76 -28.24 15.11
N SER A 227 17.86 -27.44 16.17
CA SER A 227 19.04 -27.36 17.04
C SER A 227 18.75 -27.93 18.43
N PRO A 228 19.72 -28.59 19.07
CA PRO A 228 19.63 -28.92 20.50
C PRO A 228 19.72 -27.68 21.41
N ASP A 229 20.23 -26.55 20.91
CA ASP A 229 20.35 -25.29 21.65
C ASP A 229 19.31 -24.28 21.15
N PRO A 230 18.50 -23.67 22.04
CA PRO A 230 17.51 -22.66 21.66
C PRO A 230 18.12 -21.33 21.19
N ASP A 231 19.36 -21.02 21.57
CA ASP A 231 20.04 -19.75 21.29
C ASP A 231 21.01 -19.85 20.10
N ASP A 232 21.52 -21.05 19.80
CA ASP A 232 22.40 -21.31 18.65
C ASP A 232 21.77 -22.31 17.66
N PRO A 233 21.23 -21.85 16.51
CA PRO A 233 20.63 -22.72 15.51
C PRO A 233 21.62 -23.64 14.80
N HIS A 234 22.94 -23.37 14.85
CA HIS A 234 23.97 -24.12 14.12
C HIS A 234 24.92 -24.89 15.05
N MET A 235 24.53 -25.06 16.31
CA MET A 235 25.32 -25.83 17.27
C MET A 235 25.61 -27.24 16.75
N ALA A 236 26.76 -27.81 17.14
CA ALA A 236 27.09 -29.19 16.85
C ALA A 236 25.96 -30.15 17.25
N GLY A 237 25.43 -30.88 16.27
CA GLY A 237 24.24 -31.72 16.43
C GLY A 237 22.96 -31.14 15.83
N SER A 238 22.98 -29.90 15.31
CA SER A 238 21.88 -29.32 14.56
C SER A 238 21.65 -30.04 13.22
N VAL A 239 20.40 -30.12 12.79
CA VAL A 239 19.99 -30.72 11.51
C VAL A 239 19.20 -29.70 10.71
N ALA A 240 19.70 -29.34 9.52
CA ALA A 240 18.98 -28.50 8.58
C ALA A 240 17.91 -29.33 7.83
N LEU A 241 16.65 -28.90 7.92
CA LEU A 241 15.52 -29.47 7.19
C LEU A 241 15.28 -28.76 5.85
N VAL A 242 15.53 -27.46 5.79
CA VAL A 242 15.46 -26.63 4.59
C VAL A 242 16.69 -25.74 4.57
N LYS A 243 17.34 -25.62 3.41
CA LYS A 243 18.48 -24.74 3.20
C LYS A 243 18.38 -24.09 1.82
N ASP A 244 18.58 -22.78 1.78
CA ASP A 244 18.51 -21.95 0.57
C ASP A 244 17.13 -21.91 -0.13
N GLY A 245 16.07 -22.22 0.61
CA GLY A 245 14.67 -22.15 0.17
C GLY A 245 14.31 -23.08 -0.98
#